data_AF-A0A2A2XZB1-F1
#
_entry.id   AF-A0A2A2XZB1-F1
#
_cell.length_a   1.000
_cell.length_b   1.000
_cell.length_c   1.000
_cell.angle_alpha   90.00
_cell.angle_beta   90.00
_cell.angle_gamma   90.00
#
_symmetry.space_group_name_H-M   'P 1'
#
loop_
_entity.id
_entity.type
_entity.pdbx_description
1 polymer ?
#
loop_
_entity_poly.entity_id
_entity_poly.type
_entity_poly.pdbx_seq_one_letter_code
_entity_poly.pdbx_strand_id
1 'polypeptide(L)'
;MIEGIYNNAASLTTLEKWQASITQNLVASKVAGFKKSNFAIESDDKVKTNYNPDQSAARHTGGLPVRTTSINFTPGEIEQTQKPTDIAIDGPGFFQIQGADGNNLYTRNGEFQFNNENTLVTRHGLQVMGDGGPIT
;
A
#
# COMPACT_ATOMS: atom_id res chain seq x y z
N MET A 1 -29.35 -15.46 18.11
CA MET A 1 -28.64 -16.51 17.34
C MET A 1 -28.06 -15.97 16.03
N ILE A 2 -28.82 -15.15 15.30
CA ILE A 2 -28.43 -14.60 13.99
C ILE A 2 -27.25 -13.60 14.09
N GLU A 3 -27.22 -12.73 15.09
CA GLU A 3 -26.12 -11.75 15.29
C GLU A 3 -24.74 -12.40 15.51
N GLY A 4 -24.68 -13.55 16.18
CA GLY A 4 -23.42 -14.26 16.41
C GLY A 4 -22.81 -14.83 15.12
N ILE A 5 -23.66 -15.30 14.20
CA ILE A 5 -23.21 -15.79 12.88
C ILE A 5 -22.66 -14.63 12.05
N TYR A 6 -23.34 -13.47 12.06
CA TYR A 6 -22.89 -12.29 11.33
C TYR A 6 -21.58 -11.73 11.87
N ASN A 7 -21.40 -11.67 13.20
CA ASN A 7 -20.15 -11.21 13.81
C ASN A 7 -18.98 -12.15 13.53
N ASN A 8 -19.23 -13.47 13.57
CA ASN A 8 -18.22 -14.46 13.21
C ASN A 8 -17.87 -14.39 11.72
N ALA A 9 -18.86 -14.25 10.84
CA ALA A 9 -18.63 -14.09 9.40
C ALA A 9 -17.85 -12.79 9.08
N ALA A 10 -18.21 -11.67 9.73
CA ALA A 10 -17.48 -10.41 9.60
C ALA A 10 -16.03 -10.54 10.09
N SER A 11 -15.79 -11.29 11.18
CA SER A 11 -14.45 -11.54 11.69
C SER A 11 -13.63 -12.43 10.75
N LEU A 12 -14.23 -13.50 10.22
CA LEU A 12 -13.58 -14.40 9.26
C LEU A 12 -13.17 -13.67 7.98
N THR A 13 -14.06 -12.86 7.41
CA THR A 13 -13.74 -12.06 6.21
C THR A 13 -12.67 -11.00 6.49
N THR A 14 -12.64 -10.43 7.71
CA THR A 14 -11.57 -9.52 8.13
C THR A 14 -10.23 -10.24 8.24
N LEU A 15 -10.21 -11.44 8.83
CA LEU A 15 -9.01 -12.27 8.94
C LEU A 15 -8.48 -12.71 7.58
N GLU A 16 -9.35 -13.08 6.65
CA GLU A 16 -8.99 -13.40 5.27
C GLU A 16 -8.25 -12.22 4.62
N LYS A 17 -8.80 -11.01 4.75
CA LYS A 17 -8.17 -9.80 4.21
C LYS A 17 -6.83 -9.48 4.89
N TRP A 18 -6.71 -9.75 6.19
CA TRP A 18 -5.46 -9.57 6.94
C TRP A 18 -4.38 -10.52 6.43
N GLN A 19 -4.72 -11.81 6.28
CA GLN A 19 -3.83 -12.82 5.68
C GLN A 19 -3.42 -12.46 4.26
N ALA A 20 -4.36 -11.98 3.44
CA ALA A 20 -4.07 -11.52 2.09
C ALA A 20 -3.09 -10.33 2.09
N SER A 21 -3.24 -9.38 3.02
CA SER A 21 -2.33 -8.24 3.15
C SER A 21 -0.91 -8.66 3.56
N ILE A 22 -0.78 -9.64 4.47
CA ILE A 22 0.53 -10.19 4.85
C ILE A 22 1.17 -10.89 3.65
N THR A 23 0.40 -11.69 2.94
CA THR A 23 0.87 -12.41 1.76
C THR A 23 1.35 -11.43 0.68
N GLN A 24 0.58 -10.37 0.42
CA GLN A 24 0.96 -9.33 -0.53
C GLN A 24 2.27 -8.64 -0.12
N ASN A 25 2.40 -8.26 1.15
CA ASN A 25 3.63 -7.65 1.67
C ASN A 25 4.83 -8.60 1.59
N LEU A 26 4.62 -9.90 1.85
CA LEU A 26 5.66 -10.92 1.80
C LEU A 26 6.14 -11.15 0.35
N VAL A 27 5.21 -11.32 -0.58
CA VAL A 27 5.50 -11.54 -2.00
C VAL A 27 6.21 -10.31 -2.60
N ALA A 28 5.76 -9.11 -2.24
CA ALA A 28 6.34 -7.87 -2.75
C ALA A 28 7.57 -7.39 -1.98
N SER A 29 8.01 -8.09 -0.93
CA SER A 29 9.17 -7.69 -0.10
C SER A 29 10.48 -7.54 -0.88
N LYS A 30 10.61 -8.26 -2.00
CA LYS A 30 11.77 -8.22 -2.88
C LYS A 30 11.63 -7.24 -4.05
N VAL A 31 10.48 -6.59 -4.20
CA VAL A 31 10.26 -5.63 -5.28
C VAL A 31 10.85 -4.29 -4.87
N ALA A 32 11.82 -3.80 -5.64
CA ALA A 32 12.46 -2.51 -5.38
C ALA A 32 11.42 -1.38 -5.32
N GLY A 33 11.51 -0.55 -4.28
CA GLY A 33 10.61 0.58 -4.07
C GLY A 33 9.19 0.24 -3.59
N PHE A 34 8.87 -1.03 -3.32
CA PHE A 34 7.56 -1.40 -2.77
C PHE A 34 7.33 -0.77 -1.39
N LYS A 35 6.13 -0.23 -1.16
CA LYS A 35 5.71 0.34 0.13
C LYS A 35 4.70 -0.59 0.79
N LYS A 36 5.07 -1.12 1.95
CA LYS A 36 4.23 -2.09 2.68
C LYS A 36 2.89 -1.49 3.05
N SER A 37 1.85 -2.31 2.96
CA SER A 37 0.52 -1.94 3.41
C SER A 37 0.34 -2.34 4.87
N ASN A 38 0.03 -1.37 5.72
CA ASN A 38 -0.36 -1.62 7.11
C ASN A 38 -1.85 -1.95 7.16
N PHE A 39 -2.19 -2.98 7.92
CA PHE A 39 -3.55 -3.42 8.16
C PHE A 39 -3.91 -3.18 9.62
N ALA A 40 -4.98 -2.41 9.87
CA ALA A 40 -5.51 -2.18 11.20
C ALA A 40 -6.98 -2.63 11.25
N ILE A 41 -7.37 -3.20 12.39
CA ILE A 41 -8.76 -3.55 12.70
C ILE A 41 -9.21 -2.57 13.76
N GLU A 42 -10.26 -1.83 13.44
CA GLU A 42 -10.94 -0.90 14.33
C GLU A 42 -12.35 -1.45 14.58
N SER A 43 -12.92 -1.23 15.77
CA SER A 43 -14.33 -1.51 16.01
C SER A 43 -15.15 -0.30 15.57
N ASP A 44 -16.18 -0.52 14.73
CA ASP A 44 -17.13 0.55 14.42
C ASP A 44 -18.02 0.83 15.63
N ASP A 45 -17.69 1.85 16.42
CA ASP A 45 -18.49 2.32 17.56
C ASP A 45 -19.72 3.14 17.13
N LYS A 46 -20.17 3.05 15.87
CA LYS A 46 -21.39 3.73 15.39
C LYS A 46 -22.68 3.32 16.12
N VAL A 47 -22.64 2.35 17.03
CA VAL A 47 -23.66 2.23 18.08
C VAL A 47 -23.42 3.33 19.12
N LYS A 48 -23.76 4.58 18.78
CA LYS A 48 -23.94 5.63 19.79
C LYS A 48 -25.15 5.26 20.65
N THR A 49 -24.97 4.46 21.68
CA THR A 49 -25.95 4.36 22.76
C THR A 49 -26.04 5.72 23.44
N ASN A 50 -27.25 6.29 23.51
CA ASN A 50 -27.54 7.48 24.31
C ASN A 50 -27.04 7.23 25.75
N TYR A 51 -25.92 7.84 26.11
CA TYR A 51 -25.32 7.73 27.43
C TYR A 51 -26.28 8.33 28.46
N ASN A 52 -26.90 7.48 29.28
CA ASN A 52 -27.69 7.88 30.44
C ASN A 52 -26.97 7.35 31.69
N PRO A 53 -26.41 8.21 32.55
CA PRO A 53 -25.44 7.81 33.60
C PRO A 53 -26.04 7.00 34.77
N ASP A 54 -27.34 6.71 34.76
CA ASP A 54 -28.05 6.08 35.88
C ASP A 54 -28.44 4.60 35.64
N GLN A 55 -28.05 4.01 34.50
CA GLN A 55 -28.26 2.58 34.24
C GLN A 55 -26.93 1.86 34.01
N SER A 56 -26.58 1.06 35.00
CA SER A 56 -25.44 0.18 35.06
C SER A 56 -25.35 -0.72 33.81
N ALA A 57 -24.13 -0.82 33.26
CA ALA A 57 -23.71 -1.79 32.24
C ALA A 57 -24.49 -1.70 30.91
N ALA A 58 -24.31 -0.59 30.19
CA ALA A 58 -24.40 -0.65 28.73
C ALA A 58 -23.31 -1.63 28.26
N ARG A 59 -23.70 -2.87 28.01
CA ARG A 59 -22.87 -3.86 27.35
C ARG A 59 -22.44 -3.23 26.03
N HIS A 60 -21.14 -2.92 25.90
CA HIS A 60 -20.50 -2.68 24.62
C HIS A 60 -20.79 -3.91 23.76
N THR A 61 -21.89 -3.87 23.02
CA THR A 61 -22.30 -4.94 22.13
C THR A 61 -21.42 -4.71 20.92
N GLY A 62 -20.38 -5.53 20.82
CA GLY A 62 -19.18 -5.30 20.02
C GLY A 62 -19.47 -4.69 18.65
N GLY A 63 -18.78 -3.58 18.36
CA GLY A 63 -18.75 -3.00 17.03
C GLY A 63 -18.22 -4.02 16.03
N LEU A 64 -18.78 -4.01 14.83
CA LEU A 64 -18.30 -4.86 13.74
C LEU A 64 -16.83 -4.48 13.43
N PRO A 65 -15.96 -5.47 13.14
CA PRO A 65 -14.59 -5.17 12.75
C PRO A 65 -14.60 -4.40 11.43
N VAL A 66 -14.10 -3.17 11.48
CA VAL A 66 -13.83 -2.34 10.30
C VAL A 66 -12.34 -2.37 10.03
N ARG A 67 -12.00 -2.54 8.76
CA ARG A 67 -10.62 -2.59 8.29
C ARG A 67 -10.21 -1.20 7.81
N THR A 68 -9.09 -0.72 8.35
CA THR A 68 -8.36 0.42 7.81
C THR A 68 -7.07 -0.08 7.15
N THR A 69 -6.74 0.46 5.98
CA THR A 69 -5.51 0.13 5.25
C THR A 69 -4.76 1.40 4.92
N SER A 70 -3.49 1.45 5.29
CA SER A 70 -2.62 2.59 5.02
C SER A 70 -1.31 2.13 4.38
N ILE A 71 -0.68 3.01 3.60
CA ILE A 71 0.63 2.75 3.01
C ILE A 71 1.69 3.28 3.97
N ASN A 72 2.67 2.44 4.27
CA ASN A 72 3.82 2.85 5.07
C ASN A 72 4.92 3.39 4.14
N PHE A 73 5.22 4.68 4.28
CA PHE A 73 6.24 5.36 3.47
C PHE A 73 7.64 5.37 4.08
N THR A 74 7.85 4.76 5.26
CA THR A 74 9.17 4.67 5.90
C THR A 74 10.23 4.19 4.89
N PRO A 75 11.39 4.86 4.80
CA PRO A 75 12.49 4.38 3.96
C PRO A 75 12.92 2.97 4.37
N GLY A 76 13.21 2.13 3.37
CA GLY A 76 13.83 0.83 3.59
C GLY A 76 15.35 0.95 3.52
N GLU A 77 16.02 -0.19 3.65
CA GLU A 77 17.45 -0.28 3.37
C GLU A 77 17.71 -0.10 1.87
N ILE A 78 18.81 0.58 1.53
CA ILE A 78 19.25 0.79 0.15
C ILE A 78 20.43 -0.16 -0.07
N GLU A 79 20.29 -1.06 -1.03
CA GLU A 79 21.35 -1.98 -1.45
C GLU A 79 21.92 -1.55 -2.81
N GLN A 80 23.24 -1.63 -2.97
CA GLN A 80 23.92 -1.31 -4.22
C GLN A 80 23.92 -2.53 -5.15
N THR A 81 23.30 -2.39 -6.34
CA THR A 81 23.13 -3.48 -7.32
C THR A 81 24.25 -3.57 -8.36
N GLN A 82 25.28 -2.74 -8.26
CA GLN A 82 26.40 -2.61 -9.22
C GLN A 82 25.99 -2.22 -10.65
N LYS A 83 24.71 -1.96 -10.89
CA LYS A 83 24.17 -1.57 -12.20
C LYS A 83 24.00 -0.04 -12.24
N PRO A 84 24.61 0.66 -13.21
CA PRO A 84 24.63 2.13 -13.22
C PRO A 84 23.27 2.77 -13.49
N THR A 85 22.32 2.01 -14.07
CA THR A 85 20.95 2.48 -14.34
C THR A 85 20.00 2.21 -13.18
N ASP A 86 20.45 1.53 -12.12
CA ASP A 86 19.63 1.31 -10.93
C ASP A 86 19.84 2.50 -9.98
N ILE A 87 18.78 3.27 -9.76
CA ILE A 87 18.85 4.53 -9.01
C ILE A 87 17.88 4.46 -7.84
N ALA A 88 18.39 4.63 -6.62
CA ALA A 88 17.56 4.81 -5.43
C ALA A 88 17.46 6.30 -5.08
N ILE A 89 16.29 6.73 -4.60
CA ILE A 89 16.14 8.07 -4.02
C ILE A 89 16.17 7.91 -2.50
N ASP A 90 17.16 8.54 -1.89
CA ASP A 90 17.22 8.71 -0.44
C ASP A 90 16.29 9.87 -0.01
N GLY A 91 15.43 9.61 0.98
CA GLY A 91 14.42 10.56 1.46
C GLY A 91 13.06 10.49 0.75
N PRO A 92 12.25 11.57 0.78
CA PRO A 92 10.94 11.65 0.14
C PRO A 92 11.03 11.90 -1.38
N GLY A 93 9.99 11.52 -2.12
CA GLY A 93 9.87 11.77 -3.57
C GLY A 93 9.39 10.55 -4.35
N PHE A 94 9.30 10.69 -5.67
CA PHE A 94 9.02 9.61 -6.62
C PHE A 94 9.67 9.93 -7.97
N PHE A 95 9.97 8.90 -8.76
CA PHE A 95 10.30 9.05 -10.17
C PHE A 95 9.02 9.26 -10.96
N GLN A 96 9.05 10.18 -11.91
CA GLN A 96 7.96 10.36 -12.86
C GLN A 96 8.18 9.44 -14.06
N ILE A 97 7.13 8.76 -14.49
CA ILE A 97 7.14 7.91 -15.68
C ILE A 97 5.92 8.21 -16.54
N GLN A 98 6.03 7.95 -17.82
CA GLN A 98 4.95 8.13 -18.78
C GLN A 98 4.19 6.81 -18.95
N GLY A 99 2.90 6.78 -18.58
CA GLY A 99 2.01 5.66 -18.87
C GLY A 99 1.75 5.52 -20.36
N ALA A 100 1.35 4.32 -20.80
CA ALA A 100 1.02 4.04 -22.21
C ALA A 100 -0.09 4.98 -22.76
N ASP A 101 -0.97 5.45 -21.88
CA ASP A 101 -2.06 6.36 -22.21
C ASP A 101 -1.64 7.83 -22.29
N GLY A 102 -0.35 8.16 -22.11
CA GLY A 102 0.13 9.55 -22.07
C GLY A 102 -0.11 10.26 -20.72
N ASN A 103 -0.54 9.54 -19.68
CA ASN A 103 -0.65 10.08 -18.32
C ASN A 103 0.66 9.96 -17.52
N ASN A 104 0.97 10.98 -16.72
CA ASN A 104 2.09 10.94 -15.77
C ASN A 104 1.76 9.99 -14.62
N LEU A 105 2.64 9.02 -14.39
CA LEU A 105 2.60 8.09 -13.27
C LEU A 105 3.83 8.30 -12.39
N TYR A 106 3.76 7.81 -11.16
CA TYR A 106 4.83 7.94 -10.18
C TYR A 106 5.25 6.57 -9.66
N THR A 107 6.55 6.34 -9.57
CA THR A 107 7.11 5.08 -9.07
C THR A 107 8.27 5.35 -8.11
N ARG A 108 8.45 4.44 -7.15
CA ARG A 108 9.65 4.40 -6.32
C ARG A 108 10.63 3.30 -6.75
N ASN A 109 10.22 2.47 -7.73
CA ASN A 109 11.10 1.47 -8.31
C ASN A 109 12.14 2.18 -9.19
N GLY A 110 13.40 1.97 -8.84
CA GLY A 110 14.59 2.52 -9.48
C GLY A 110 15.24 1.61 -10.51
N GLU A 111 14.66 0.45 -10.80
CA GLU A 111 15.17 -0.51 -11.79
C GLU A 111 14.86 0.01 -13.20
N PHE A 112 15.79 0.78 -13.75
CA PHE A 112 15.70 1.30 -15.10
C PHE A 112 16.70 0.64 -16.04
N GLN A 113 16.44 0.76 -17.34
CA GLN A 113 17.29 0.27 -18.42
C GLN A 113 17.11 1.15 -19.65
N PHE A 114 18.13 1.22 -20.50
CA PHE A 114 17.98 1.86 -21.81
C PHE A 114 17.29 0.92 -22.80
N ASN A 115 16.36 1.45 -23.58
CA ASN A 115 15.78 0.75 -24.72
C ASN A 115 16.65 0.93 -25.99
N ASN A 116 16.21 0.36 -27.13
CA ASN A 116 16.92 0.45 -28.42
C ASN A 116 16.99 1.89 -28.98
N GLU A 117 16.20 2.81 -28.45
CA GLU A 117 16.14 4.23 -28.84
C GLU A 117 16.96 5.10 -27.87
N ASN A 118 17.82 4.48 -27.05
CA ASN A 118 18.59 5.12 -25.98
C ASN A 118 17.73 5.93 -25.00
N THR A 119 16.46 5.57 -24.81
CA THR A 119 15.60 6.18 -23.80
C THR A 119 15.61 5.33 -22.53
N LEU A 120 15.70 5.98 -21.37
CA LEU A 120 15.60 5.32 -20.08
C LEU A 120 14.15 4.88 -19.82
N VAL A 121 13.96 3.58 -19.64
CA VAL A 121 12.66 2.96 -19.42
C VAL A 121 12.66 2.10 -18.17
N THR A 122 11.48 1.93 -17.57
CA THR A 122 11.25 0.93 -16.52
C THR A 122 11.30 -0.49 -17.07
N ARG A 123 11.32 -1.50 -16.19
CA ARG A 123 11.17 -2.92 -16.57
C ARG A 123 9.91 -3.23 -17.41
N HIS A 124 8.89 -2.37 -17.33
CA HIS A 124 7.65 -2.51 -18.10
C HIS A 124 7.65 -1.71 -19.42
N GLY A 125 8.78 -1.10 -19.80
CA GLY A 125 8.92 -0.32 -21.02
C GLY A 125 8.36 1.12 -20.94
N LEU A 126 7.91 1.55 -19.77
CA LEU A 126 7.43 2.93 -19.55
C LEU A 126 8.61 3.90 -19.49
N GLN A 127 8.52 5.01 -20.21
CA GLN A 127 9.58 6.03 -20.27
C GLN A 127 9.72 6.78 -18.94
N VAL A 128 10.95 7.00 -18.50
CA VAL A 128 11.26 7.82 -17.33
C VAL A 128 11.35 9.27 -17.76
N MET A 129 10.64 10.14 -17.05
CA MET A 129 10.51 11.56 -17.36
C MET A 129 11.41 12.39 -16.43
N GLY A 130 12.15 13.33 -17.00
CA GLY A 130 12.86 14.40 -16.29
C GLY A 130 12.24 15.78 -16.59
N ASP A 131 12.89 16.84 -16.12
CA ASP A 131 12.39 18.23 -16.24
C ASP A 131 12.20 18.72 -17.68
N GLY A 132 12.91 18.10 -18.65
CA GLY A 132 12.88 18.45 -20.07
C GLY A 132 12.19 17.44 -21.00
N GLY A 133 11.57 16.39 -20.46
CA GLY A 133 11.02 15.27 -21.25
C GLY A 133 11.63 13.91 -20.90
N PRO A 134 11.50 12.89 -21.76
CA PRO A 134 12.08 11.57 -21.52
C PRO A 134 13.61 11.65 -21.36
N ILE A 135 14.15 10.87 -20.42
CA ILE A 135 15.59 10.80 -20.19
C ILE A 135 16.24 9.94 -21.28
N THR A 136 17.25 10.48 -21.98
CA THR A 136 18.03 9.82 -23.05
C THR A 136 19.52 9.85 -22.78
#